data_AF-A0A821CHZ1-F1
#
_entry.id   AF-A0A821CHZ1-F1
#
_cell.length_a   1.000
_cell.length_b   1.000
_cell.length_c   1.000
_cell.angle_alpha   90.00
_cell.angle_beta   90.00
_cell.angle_gamma   90.00
#
_symmetry.space_group_name_H-M   'P 1'
#
loop_
_entity.id
_entity.type
_entity.pdbx_description
1 polymer ?
#
loop_
_entity_poly.entity_id
_entity_poly.type
_entity_poly.pdbx_seq_one_letter_code
_entity_poly.pdbx_strand_id
1 'polypeptide(L)'
;DVYFSGENIEDLSKQGTFGKARWFNIVKREYNACRKGVAIIDMTSFTKYELKSANRSVVDFLQMLCANNIDKPIGSVIHTGMLNEQGGYENDCSVIRLDQYQ
;
A
#
# COMPACT_ATOMS: atom_id res chain seq x y z
N ASP A 1 14.87 -0.23 2.03
CA ASP A 1 15.65 -1.31 1.39
C ASP A 1 14.84 -2.09 0.39
N VAL A 2 15.48 -2.61 -0.66
CA VAL A 2 14.84 -3.46 -1.68
C VAL A 2 14.90 -4.94 -1.28
N TYR A 3 15.87 -5.32 -0.45
CA TYR A 3 16.07 -6.67 0.09
C TYR A 3 16.94 -6.60 1.36
N PHE A 4 16.87 -7.62 2.20
CA PHE A 4 17.66 -7.80 3.42
C PHE A 4 18.85 -8.74 3.15
N SER A 5 20.03 -8.16 2.95
CA SER A 5 21.27 -8.91 2.66
C SER A 5 21.87 -9.63 3.87
N GLY A 6 21.60 -9.16 5.10
CA GLY A 6 22.40 -9.50 6.29
C GLY A 6 23.72 -8.71 6.34
N GLU A 7 24.63 -9.09 7.24
CA GLU A 7 25.97 -8.48 7.34
C GLU A 7 26.89 -8.93 6.18
N ASN A 8 27.73 -8.03 5.68
CA ASN A 8 28.81 -8.26 4.70
C ASN A 8 28.40 -8.76 3.30
N ILE A 9 27.51 -8.04 2.61
CA ILE A 9 27.41 -8.16 1.16
C ILE A 9 27.68 -6.77 0.58
N GLU A 10 28.73 -6.63 -0.24
CA GLU A 10 28.93 -5.44 -1.08
C GLU A 10 27.61 -5.11 -1.78
N ASP A 11 27.21 -3.84 -1.79
CA ASP A 11 25.90 -3.41 -2.29
C ASP A 11 25.61 -3.95 -3.70
N LEU A 12 24.88 -5.08 -3.77
CA LEU A 12 24.57 -5.80 -5.01
C LEU A 12 23.55 -5.03 -5.86
N SER A 13 23.03 -3.90 -5.39
CA SER A 13 22.09 -3.07 -6.13
C SER A 13 22.77 -2.14 -7.14
N LYS A 14 24.09 -1.91 -7.01
CA LYS A 14 24.82 -0.93 -7.84
C LYS A 14 25.05 -1.35 -9.29
N GLN A 15 24.80 -2.60 -9.66
CA GLN A 15 24.93 -3.09 -11.04
C GLN A 15 23.59 -3.59 -11.55
N GLY A 16 22.89 -2.72 -12.32
CA GLY A 16 21.73 -3.13 -13.10
C GLY A 16 22.12 -4.19 -14.14
N THR A 17 21.24 -5.17 -14.35
CA THR A 17 21.43 -6.23 -15.34
C THR A 17 20.11 -6.51 -16.07
N PHE A 18 20.18 -6.90 -17.34
CA PHE A 18 19.03 -7.41 -18.09
C PHE A 18 18.70 -8.88 -17.75
N GLY A 19 19.59 -9.56 -17.03
CA GLY A 19 19.42 -10.95 -16.60
C GLY A 19 19.03 -11.09 -15.14
N LYS A 20 19.23 -12.29 -14.59
CA LYS A 20 18.94 -12.56 -13.17
C LYS A 20 19.89 -11.76 -12.27
N ALA A 21 19.32 -10.87 -11.46
CA ALA A 21 20.08 -10.04 -10.54
C ALA A 21 20.78 -10.85 -9.44
N ARG A 22 21.93 -10.35 -8.95
CA ARG A 22 22.73 -11.00 -7.90
C ARG A 22 21.95 -11.13 -6.58
N TRP A 23 21.07 -10.18 -6.28
CA TRP A 23 20.20 -10.19 -5.10
C TRP A 23 19.00 -11.15 -5.21
N PHE A 24 18.79 -11.83 -6.35
CA PHE A 24 17.61 -12.68 -6.55
C PHE A 24 17.52 -13.82 -5.52
N ASN A 25 18.63 -14.47 -5.18
CA ASN A 25 18.64 -15.54 -4.19
C ASN A 25 18.37 -15.01 -2.77
N ILE A 26 18.66 -13.72 -2.52
CA ILE A 26 18.34 -13.05 -1.25
C ILE A 26 16.82 -12.86 -1.15
N VAL A 27 16.19 -12.26 -2.17
CA VAL A 27 14.72 -12.11 -2.26
C VAL A 27 14.00 -13.46 -2.21
N LYS A 28 14.57 -14.52 -2.82
CA LYS A 28 14.03 -15.89 -2.70
C LYS A 28 14.00 -16.37 -1.24
N ARG A 29 15.01 -16.03 -0.42
CA ARG A 29 15.01 -16.38 1.01
C ARG A 29 13.93 -15.60 1.76
N GLU A 30 13.80 -14.29 1.53
CA GLU A 30 12.75 -13.46 2.13
C GLU A 30 11.34 -13.94 1.77
N TYR A 31 11.11 -14.27 0.50
CA TYR A 31 9.86 -14.87 0.06
C TYR A 31 9.54 -16.16 0.84
N ASN A 32 10.51 -17.06 0.99
CA ASN A 32 10.30 -18.29 1.75
C ASN A 32 10.05 -18.02 3.24
N ALA A 33 10.74 -17.04 3.83
CA ALA A 33 10.54 -16.63 5.22
C ALA A 33 9.11 -16.08 5.44
N CYS A 34 8.63 -15.19 4.55
CA CYS A 34 7.27 -14.67 4.60
C CYS A 34 6.22 -15.77 4.34
N ARG A 35 6.45 -16.64 3.35
CA ARG A 35 5.49 -17.68 2.94
C ARG A 35 5.33 -18.81 3.96
N LYS A 36 6.40 -19.15 4.67
CA LYS A 36 6.48 -20.32 5.58
C LYS A 36 6.64 -19.95 7.05
N GLY A 37 6.75 -18.67 7.36
CA GLY A 37 6.97 -18.15 8.71
C GLY A 37 6.30 -16.79 8.89
N VAL A 38 7.01 -15.88 9.54
CA VAL A 38 6.55 -14.50 9.79
C VAL A 38 7.64 -13.55 9.31
N ALA A 39 7.23 -12.49 8.61
CA ALA A 39 8.11 -11.42 8.15
C ALA A 39 7.60 -10.07 8.65
N ILE A 40 8.53 -9.16 8.92
CA ILE A 40 8.25 -7.76 9.21
C ILE A 40 8.66 -6.96 7.97
N ILE A 41 7.76 -6.11 7.49
CA ILE A 41 7.99 -5.25 6.32
C ILE A 41 7.74 -3.81 6.76
N ASP A 42 8.71 -2.94 6.47
CA ASP A 42 8.55 -1.51 6.68
C ASP A 42 7.70 -0.91 5.55
N MET A 43 6.49 -0.43 5.92
CA MET A 43 5.55 0.26 5.03
C MET A 43 5.37 1.74 5.43
N THR A 44 6.33 2.32 6.15
CA THR A 44 6.27 3.73 6.58
C THR A 44 6.21 4.69 5.39
N SER A 45 6.79 4.31 4.24
CA SER A 45 6.79 5.11 3.00
C SER A 45 5.42 5.34 2.38
N PHE A 46 4.39 4.56 2.73
CA PHE A 46 3.04 4.78 2.22
C PHE A 46 2.52 6.14 2.66
N THR A 47 1.97 6.91 1.73
CA THR A 47 1.27 8.15 2.08
C THR A 47 0.01 7.82 2.87
N LYS A 48 -0.21 8.56 3.96
CA LYS A 48 -1.33 8.35 4.88
C LYS A 48 -2.05 9.68 5.05
N TYR A 49 -3.35 9.69 4.77
CA TYR A 49 -4.22 10.86 4.99
C TYR A 49 -5.28 10.52 6.02
N GLU A 50 -5.54 11.46 6.93
CA GLU A 50 -6.67 11.37 7.85
C GLU A 50 -7.67 12.47 7.48
N LEU A 51 -8.91 12.07 7.18
CA LEU A 51 -10.00 12.97 6.83
C LEU A 51 -11.05 12.94 7.93
N LYS A 52 -11.41 14.10 8.45
CA LYS A 52 -12.40 14.27 9.52
C LYS A 52 -13.39 15.36 9.15
N SER A 53 -14.64 15.19 9.58
CA SER A 53 -15.70 16.19 9.44
C SER A 53 -16.66 16.10 10.62
N ALA A 54 -17.34 17.21 10.91
CA ALA A 54 -18.37 17.28 11.96
C ALA A 54 -19.73 16.68 11.53
N ASN A 55 -19.81 16.22 10.28
CA ASN A 55 -20.98 15.67 9.64
C ASN A 55 -20.55 14.62 8.61
N ARG A 56 -21.47 14.19 7.74
CA ARG A 56 -21.23 13.13 6.74
C ARG A 56 -20.32 13.55 5.57
N SER A 57 -19.88 14.80 5.46
CA SER A 57 -19.23 15.31 4.25
C SER A 57 -18.00 14.53 3.77
N VAL A 58 -17.19 13.93 4.67
CA VAL A 58 -16.08 13.06 4.26
C VAL A 58 -16.57 11.81 3.53
N VAL A 59 -17.63 11.16 4.02
CA VAL A 59 -18.20 9.97 3.36
C VAL A 59 -18.79 10.37 2.02
N ASP A 60 -19.54 11.47 1.96
CA ASP A 60 -20.17 11.93 0.72
C ASP A 60 -19.12 12.29 -0.34
N PHE A 61 -18.05 12.99 0.06
CA PHE A 61 -16.94 13.33 -0.81
C PHE A 61 -16.20 12.09 -1.35
N LEU A 62 -15.84 11.16 -0.47
CA LEU A 62 -15.14 9.93 -0.88
C LEU A 62 -16.04 9.02 -1.72
N GLN A 63 -17.36 8.99 -1.45
CA GLN A 63 -18.31 8.21 -2.23
C GLN A 63 -18.48 8.71 -3.66
N MET A 64 -18.27 10.01 -3.88
CA MET A 64 -18.22 10.61 -5.21
C MET A 64 -16.87 10.36 -5.89
N LEU A 65 -15.76 10.49 -5.15
CA LEU A 65 -14.40 10.40 -5.71
C LEU A 65 -13.96 8.96 -6.03
N CYS A 66 -14.39 7.99 -5.22
CA CYS A 66 -13.92 6.61 -5.32
C CYS A 66 -14.87 5.74 -6.15
N ALA A 67 -14.29 4.82 -6.92
CA ALA A 67 -15.06 3.91 -7.77
C ALA A 67 -15.86 2.84 -6.99
N ASN A 68 -15.40 2.46 -5.78
CA ASN A 68 -16.08 1.48 -4.95
C ASN A 68 -17.02 2.16 -3.93
N ASN A 69 -17.97 1.38 -3.38
CA ASN A 69 -18.83 1.86 -2.31
C ASN A 69 -18.04 2.05 -1.00
N ILE A 70 -17.89 3.30 -0.57
CA ILE A 70 -17.16 3.70 0.62
C ILE A 70 -18.05 3.72 1.86
N ASP A 71 -19.37 3.86 1.70
CA ASP A 71 -20.32 3.86 2.80
C ASP A 71 -20.58 2.43 3.32
N LYS A 72 -19.54 1.87 3.91
CA LYS A 72 -19.53 0.61 4.65
C LYS A 72 -19.42 0.89 6.15
N PRO A 73 -19.77 -0.08 7.02
CA PRO A 73 -19.68 0.09 8.46
C PRO A 73 -18.26 0.50 8.93
N ILE A 74 -18.19 1.16 10.09
CA ILE A 74 -16.92 1.47 10.76
C ILE A 74 -16.12 0.17 10.98
N GLY A 75 -14.80 0.25 10.82
CA GLY A 75 -13.87 -0.88 10.81
C GLY A 75 -13.65 -1.50 9.43
N SER A 76 -14.40 -1.08 8.41
CA SER A 76 -14.21 -1.58 7.04
C SER A 76 -12.93 -1.03 6.40
N VAL A 77 -12.27 -1.89 5.63
CA VAL A 77 -11.16 -1.55 4.74
C VAL A 77 -11.64 -1.77 3.30
N ILE A 78 -11.67 -0.70 2.51
CA ILE A 78 -12.13 -0.73 1.13
C ILE A 78 -10.96 -0.41 0.21
N HIS A 79 -10.57 -1.37 -0.63
CA HIS A 79 -9.67 -1.10 -1.73
C HIS A 79 -10.45 -0.49 -2.89
N THR A 80 -9.99 0.65 -3.41
CA THR A 80 -10.69 1.41 -4.42
C THR A 80 -9.74 2.25 -5.27
N GLY A 81 -10.13 2.47 -6.52
CA GLY A 81 -9.56 3.52 -7.36
C GLY A 81 -10.21 4.87 -7.09
N MET A 82 -9.42 5.94 -7.24
CA MET A 82 -9.89 7.31 -7.49
C MET A 82 -9.74 7.58 -8.97
N LEU A 83 -10.85 7.90 -9.63
CA LEU A 83 -10.88 8.06 -11.08
C LEU A 83 -11.01 9.53 -11.47
N ASN A 84 -10.39 9.91 -12.58
CA ASN A 84 -10.67 11.19 -13.22
C ASN A 84 -11.97 11.14 -14.03
N GLU A 85 -12.37 12.28 -14.57
CA GLU A 85 -13.59 12.45 -15.37
C GLU A 85 -13.63 11.58 -16.64
N GLN A 86 -12.47 11.10 -17.12
CA GLN A 86 -12.37 10.20 -18.29
C GLN A 86 -12.41 8.71 -17.89
N GLY A 87 -12.53 8.41 -16.59
CA GLY A 87 -12.52 7.05 -16.06
C GLY A 87 -11.12 6.44 -15.91
N GLY A 88 -10.06 7.24 -16.05
CA GLY A 88 -8.68 6.81 -15.79
C GLY A 88 -8.35 6.83 -14.30
N TYR A 89 -7.46 5.93 -13.86
CA TYR A 89 -6.96 5.92 -12.49
C TYR A 89 -6.02 7.09 -12.23
N GLU A 90 -6.35 7.92 -11.25
CA GLU A 90 -5.44 8.90 -10.66
C GLU A 90 -4.72 8.31 -9.45
N ASN A 91 -5.39 7.39 -8.75
CA ASN A 91 -4.83 6.73 -7.57
C ASN A 91 -5.52 5.39 -7.31
N ASP A 92 -4.78 4.43 -6.74
CA ASP A 92 -5.33 3.27 -6.07
C ASP A 92 -5.00 3.32 -4.58
N CYS A 93 -5.99 3.12 -3.73
CA CYS A 93 -5.80 3.26 -2.30
C CYS A 93 -6.64 2.28 -1.49
N SER A 94 -6.34 2.23 -0.20
CA SER A 94 -7.19 1.60 0.81
C SER A 94 -7.83 2.69 1.66
N VAL A 95 -9.16 2.77 1.65
CA VAL A 95 -9.92 3.64 2.53
C VAL A 95 -10.34 2.85 3.76
N ILE A 96 -10.04 3.38 4.93
CA ILE A 96 -10.37 2.74 6.22
C ILE A 96 -11.34 3.65 6.95
N ARG A 97 -12.52 3.14 7.29
CA ARG A 97 -13.50 3.90 8.10
C ARG A 97 -13.23 3.67 9.58
N LEU A 98 -12.62 4.65 10.23
CA LEU A 98 -12.17 4.49 11.63
C LEU A 98 -13.24 4.85 12.67
N ASP A 99 -14.08 5.85 12.40
CA ASP A 99 -15.08 6.34 13.36
C ASP A 99 -16.28 6.98 12.63
N GLN A 100 -17.29 7.39 13.39
CA GLN A 100 -18.32 8.32 12.95
C GLN A 100 -17.79 9.77 12.88
N TYR A 101 -18.60 10.67 12.33
CA TYR A 101 -18.29 12.09 12.37
C TYR A 101 -18.23 12.59 13.83
N GLN A 102 -17.33 13.54 14.10
CA GLN A 102 -17.05 14.05 15.44
C GLN A 102 -17.89 15.26 15.80
#